data_AF-A0A3D3S4E7-F1
#
_entry.id   AF-A0A3D3S4E7-F1
#
_cell.length_a   1.000
_cell.length_b   1.000
_cell.length_c   1.000
_cell.angle_alpha   90.00
_cell.angle_beta   90.00
_cell.angle_gamma   90.00
#
_symmetry.space_group_name_H-M   'P 1'
#
loop_
_entity.id
_entity.type
_entity.pdbx_description
1 polymer ?
#
loop_
_entity_poly.entity_id
_entity_poly.type
_entity_poly.pdbx_seq_one_letter_code
_entity_poly.pdbx_strand_id
1 'polypeptide(L)' 'GKLVEAAFKATRRGGTTVVVGVGSKDDRYSFNSLILPFTAKTIKGSMYGSANFKVDFP' A
#
# COMPACT_ATOMS: atom_id res chain seq x y z
N GLY A 1 2.84 9.12 -4.86
CA GLY A 1 2.26 8.25 -5.88
C GLY A 1 3.33 7.37 -6.47
N LYS A 2 4.27 7.96 -7.21
CA LYS A 2 5.35 7.26 -7.94
C LYS A 2 6.14 6.23 -7.13
N LEU A 3 6.43 6.52 -5.85
CA LEU A 3 7.21 5.60 -5.00
C LEU A 3 6.41 4.35 -4.61
N VAL A 4 5.09 4.47 -4.38
CA VAL A 4 4.19 3.34 -4.12
C VAL A 4 4.10 2.43 -5.35
N GLU A 5 4.02 3.03 -6.54
CA GLU A 5 4.00 2.29 -7.81
C GLU A 5 5.31 1.54 -8.05
N ALA A 6 6.46 2.17 -7.76
CA ALA A 6 7.76 1.53 -7.85
C ALA A 6 7.90 0.36 -6.87
N ALA A 7 7.46 0.53 -5.61
CA ALA A 7 7.47 -0.52 -4.59
C ALA A 7 6.57 -1.71 -4.98
N PHE A 8 5.38 -1.44 -5.54
CA PHE A 8 4.48 -2.48 -6.03
C PHE A 8 5.08 -3.28 -7.19
N LYS A 9 5.76 -2.60 -8.12
CA LYS A 9 6.48 -3.25 -9.24
C LYS A 9 7.66 -4.09 -8.75
N ALA A 10 8.40 -3.61 -7.74
CA ALA A 10 9.55 -4.31 -7.16
C ALA A 10 9.13 -5.54 -6.32
N THR A 11 7.92 -5.54 -5.75
CA THR A 11 7.40 -6.68 -5.01
C THR A 11 7.30 -7.91 -5.93
N ARG A 12 7.59 -9.12 -5.44
CA ARG A 12 7.47 -10.36 -6.23
C ARG A 12 5.99 -10.77 -6.41
N ARG A 13 5.68 -11.67 -7.36
CA ARG A 13 4.37 -12.36 -7.45
C ARG A 13 4.06 -13.07 -6.11
N GLY A 14 2.82 -12.99 -5.63
CA GLY A 14 2.42 -13.50 -4.31
C GLY A 14 2.83 -12.61 -3.14
N GLY A 15 3.56 -11.51 -3.38
CA GLY A 15 4.08 -10.64 -2.33
C GLY A 15 3.08 -9.56 -1.88
N THR A 16 3.42 -8.94 -0.75
CA THR A 16 2.61 -7.89 -0.13
C THR A 16 3.40 -6.59 -0.06
N THR A 17 2.84 -5.51 -0.60
CA THR A 17 3.35 -4.14 -0.46
C THR A 17 2.55 -3.43 0.64
N VAL A 18 3.22 -2.97 1.69
CA VAL A 18 2.58 -2.22 2.79
C VAL A 18 2.95 -0.74 2.72
N VAL A 19 1.94 0.13 2.64
CA VAL A 19 2.09 1.59 2.61
C VAL A 19 1.80 2.13 4.01
N VAL A 20 2.83 2.65 4.68
CA VAL A 20 2.73 3.17 6.07
C VAL A 20 2.65 4.69 6.11
N GLY A 21 3.22 5.37 5.10
CA GLY A 21 3.23 6.83 5.00
C GLY A 21 1.97 7.39 4.36
N VAL A 22 1.52 8.55 4.85
CA VAL A 22 0.43 9.33 4.26
C VAL A 22 1.04 10.39 3.34
N GLY A 23 0.73 10.33 2.05
CA GLY A 23 1.13 11.34 1.07
C GLY A 23 0.26 12.60 1.15
N SER A 24 0.51 13.56 0.24
CA SER A 24 -0.37 14.71 0.08
C SER A 24 -1.81 14.28 -0.26
N LYS A 25 -2.81 15.10 0.05
CA LYS A 25 -4.23 14.81 -0.23
C LYS A 25 -4.51 14.55 -1.71
N ASP A 26 -3.77 15.22 -2.59
CA ASP A 26 -3.92 15.09 -4.04
C ASP A 26 -3.05 13.97 -4.63
N ASP A 27 -2.26 13.28 -3.79
CA ASP A 27 -1.33 12.26 -4.25
C ASP A 27 -2.07 10.94 -4.55
N ARG A 28 -2.15 10.60 -5.84
CA ARG A 28 -2.78 9.37 -6.33
C ARG A 28 -1.72 8.44 -6.92
N TYR A 29 -1.97 7.14 -6.81
CA TYR A 29 -1.19 6.10 -7.47
C TYR A 29 -2.14 5.25 -8.31
N SER A 30 -1.64 4.78 -9.46
CA SER A 30 -2.42 4.01 -10.41
C SER A 30 -1.65 2.75 -10.81
N PHE A 31 -2.38 1.64 -10.93
CA PHE A 31 -1.84 0.38 -11.42
C PHE A 31 -2.89 -0.32 -12.27
N ASN A 32 -2.43 -1.18 -13.19
CA ASN A 32 -3.33 -1.98 -14.01
C ASN A 32 -4.12 -2.95 -13.12
N SER A 33 -5.45 -2.90 -13.18
CA SER A 33 -6.33 -3.73 -12.35
C SER A 33 -6.12 -5.23 -12.57
N LEU A 34 -5.80 -5.67 -13.79
CA LEU A 34 -5.56 -7.08 -14.11
C LEU A 34 -4.32 -7.63 -13.40
N ILE A 35 -3.33 -6.78 -13.11
CA ILE A 35 -2.06 -7.28 -12.58
C ILE A 35 -2.18 -7.82 -11.16
N LEU A 36 -3.12 -7.32 -10.34
CA LEU A 36 -3.32 -7.82 -8.98
C LEU A 36 -3.70 -9.29 -8.93
N PRO A 37 -4.81 -9.74 -9.56
CA PRO A 37 -5.19 -11.15 -9.54
C PRO A 37 -4.18 -12.03 -10.29
N PHE A 38 -3.66 -11.60 -11.44
CA PHE A 38 -2.70 -12.42 -12.22
C PHE A 38 -1.38 -12.66 -11.51
N THR A 39 -0.90 -11.68 -10.73
CA THR A 39 0.35 -11.81 -9.98
C THR A 39 0.15 -12.20 -8.53
N ALA A 40 -1.10 -12.39 -8.09
CA ALA A 40 -1.50 -12.65 -6.71
C ALA A 40 -0.84 -11.68 -5.71
N LYS A 41 -0.68 -10.41 -6.09
CA LYS A 41 -0.08 -9.38 -5.22
C LYS A 41 -1.13 -8.78 -4.29
N THR A 42 -0.69 -8.40 -3.11
CA THR A 42 -1.50 -7.66 -2.13
C THR A 42 -0.93 -6.26 -1.92
N ILE A 43 -1.79 -5.25 -1.89
CA ILE A 43 -1.44 -3.89 -1.46
C ILE A 43 -2.25 -3.55 -0.21
N LYS A 44 -1.58 -3.11 0.86
CA LYS A 44 -2.21 -2.82 2.16
C LYS A 44 -1.75 -1.47 2.70
N GLY A 45 -2.69 -0.66 3.18
CA GLY A 45 -2.38 0.53 3.99
C GLY A 45 -2.20 0.16 5.47
N SER A 46 -1.25 0.80 6.16
CA SER A 46 -1.02 0.61 7.59
C SER A 46 -0.70 1.94 8.26
N MET A 47 -1.73 2.66 8.64
CA MET A 47 -1.59 3.92 9.37
C MET A 47 -1.14 3.63 10.81
N TYR A 48 -0.09 4.31 11.31
CA TYR A 48 0.48 4.11 12.65
C TYR A 48 0.78 2.63 13.00
N GLY A 49 1.20 1.83 12.01
CA GLY A 49 1.47 0.40 12.26
C GLY A 49 0.20 -0.46 12.47
N SER A 50 -0.95 -0.02 11.95
CA SER A 50 -2.26 -0.63 12.21
C SER A 50 -2.76 -0.43 13.65
N ALA A 51 -2.31 0.64 14.31
CA ALA A 51 -2.76 1.00 15.65
C ALA A 51 -4.26 1.29 15.69
N ASN A 52 -4.89 0.89 16.79
CA ASN A 52 -6.27 1.21 17.10
C ASN A 52 -6.30 2.51 17.90
N PHE A 53 -6.58 3.63 17.22
CA PHE A 53 -6.58 4.97 17.82
C PHE A 53 -7.37 5.10 19.11
N LYS A 54 -8.49 4.38 19.24
CA LYS A 54 -9.37 4.47 20.42
C LYS A 54 -8.72 3.89 21.68
N VAL A 55 -7.72 3.03 21.52
CA VAL A 55 -7.14 2.21 22.60
C VAL A 55 -5.66 2.50 22.80
N ASP A 56 -4.92 2.73 21.70
CA ASP A 56 -3.46 2.90 21.71
C ASP A 56 -3.03 4.35 21.98
N PHE A 57 -3.95 5.31 21.89
CA PHE A 57 -3.70 6.73 22.15
C PHE A 57 -4.71 7.23 23.21
N PRO A 58 -4.24 7.84 24.32
CA PRO A 58 -5.09 8.35 25.39
C PRO A 58 -5.88 9.60 25.01
#